data_AF-A0A101JM82-F1
#
_entry.id   AF-A0A101JM82-F1
#
_cell.length_a   1.000
_cell.length_b   1.000
_cell.length_c   1.000
_cell.angle_alpha   90.00
_cell.angle_beta   90.00
_cell.angle_gamma   90.00
#
_symmetry.space_group_name_H-M   'P 1'
#
loop_
_entity.id
_entity.type
_entity.pdbx_description
1 polymer ?
#
loop_
_entity_poly.entity_id
_entity_poly.type
_entity_poly.pdbx_seq_one_letter_code
_entity_poly.pdbx_strand_id
1 'polypeptide(L)'
;MEQPGAIFVAAFVRSVAVLALEADAQVAWLGEKGFPLVDELALEFDDGFRLVPTFVERGWLNAAVLPALTEIDQNLSSMSGQHNAGLWHVEALAGRTEWDQVRASARTALALLA
;
A
#
# COMPACT_ATOMS: atom_id res chain seq x y z
N MET A 1 18.80 -17.24 -6.30
CA MET A 1 18.01 -16.07 -5.90
C MET A 1 17.77 -16.21 -4.40
N GLU A 2 18.32 -15.33 -3.58
CA GLU A 2 18.08 -15.38 -2.13
C GLU A 2 16.58 -15.24 -1.88
N GLN A 3 16.02 -16.13 -1.06
CA GLN A 3 14.59 -16.07 -0.78
C GLN A 3 14.31 -14.88 0.16
N PRO A 4 13.16 -14.19 0.03
CA PRO A 4 12.86 -13.01 0.85
C PRO A 4 12.91 -13.37 2.33
N GLY A 5 13.70 -12.63 3.11
CA GLY A 5 13.77 -12.73 4.57
C GLY A 5 12.65 -11.97 5.29
N ALA A 6 12.59 -12.09 6.62
CA ALA A 6 11.58 -11.43 7.45
C ALA A 6 11.55 -9.88 7.31
N ILE A 7 12.66 -9.28 6.89
CA ILE A 7 12.75 -7.83 6.62
C ILE A 7 11.77 -7.39 5.52
N PHE A 8 11.49 -8.24 4.54
CA PHE A 8 10.54 -7.93 3.46
C PHE A 8 9.10 -7.93 3.96
N VAL A 9 8.75 -8.80 4.90
CA VAL A 9 7.43 -8.80 5.55
C VAL A 9 7.24 -7.51 6.35
N ALA A 10 8.24 -7.13 7.15
CA ALA A 10 8.18 -5.88 7.91
C ALA A 10 8.06 -4.64 6.99
N ALA A 11 8.80 -4.62 5.88
CA ALA A 11 8.71 -3.55 4.88
C ALA A 11 7.32 -3.49 4.23
N PHE A 12 6.71 -4.64 3.93
CA PHE A 12 5.36 -4.73 3.37
C PHE A 12 4.27 -4.32 4.37
N VAL A 13 4.34 -4.79 5.62
CA VAL A 13 3.40 -4.36 6.67
C VAL A 13 3.47 -2.84 6.87
N ARG A 14 4.68 -2.26 6.80
CA ARG A 14 4.87 -0.81 6.83
C ARG A 14 4.23 -0.11 5.64
N SER A 15 4.34 -0.62 4.41
CA SER A 15 3.69 0.03 3.25
C SER A 15 2.16 -0.01 3.38
N VAL A 16 1.58 -1.11 3.88
CA VAL A 16 0.14 -1.17 4.23
C VAL A 16 -0.22 -0.15 5.31
N ALA A 17 0.60 -0.03 6.37
CA ALA A 17 0.37 0.95 7.43
C ALA A 17 0.41 2.39 6.93
N VAL A 18 1.32 2.71 6.00
CA VAL A 18 1.41 4.03 5.36
C VAL A 18 0.19 4.29 4.48
N LEU A 19 -0.29 3.31 3.71
CA LEU A 19 -1.52 3.45 2.94
C LEU A 19 -2.76 3.71 3.82
N ALA A 20 -2.74 3.27 5.09
CA ALA A 20 -3.85 3.46 6.03
C ALA A 20 -3.86 4.84 6.72
N LEU A 21 -2.73 5.56 6.71
CA LEU A 21 -2.59 6.90 7.31
C LEU A 21 -3.56 7.91 6.70
N GLU A 22 -3.90 8.97 7.43
CA GLU A 22 -4.60 10.11 6.83
C GLU A 22 -3.71 10.88 5.85
N ALA A 23 -4.32 11.64 4.95
CA ALA A 23 -3.63 12.35 3.86
C ALA A 23 -2.42 13.18 4.35
N ASP A 24 -2.58 14.00 5.38
CA ASP A 24 -1.47 14.83 5.91
C ASP A 24 -0.29 13.98 6.39
N ALA A 25 -0.56 12.81 6.97
CA ALA A 25 0.47 11.89 7.43
C ALA A 25 1.12 11.11 6.27
N GLN A 26 0.37 10.79 5.20
CA GLN A 26 0.94 10.26 3.95
C GLN A 26 1.86 11.29 3.29
N VAL A 27 1.47 12.56 3.27
CA VAL A 27 2.30 13.66 2.74
C VAL A 27 3.55 13.85 3.58
N ALA A 28 3.45 13.82 4.91
CA ALA A 28 4.61 13.91 5.80
C ALA A 28 5.59 12.74 5.56
N TRP A 29 5.08 11.52 5.44
CA TRP A 29 5.86 10.32 5.12
C TRP A 29 6.61 10.43 3.79
N LEU A 30 5.93 10.91 2.75
CA LEU A 30 6.51 11.15 1.44
C LEU A 30 7.57 12.28 1.49
N GLY A 31 7.34 13.31 2.31
CA GLY A 31 8.27 14.42 2.50
C GLY A 31 9.62 14.03 3.10
N GLU A 32 9.65 13.04 4.00
CA GLU A 32 10.90 12.49 4.55
C GLU A 32 11.83 11.90 3.48
N LYS A 33 11.26 11.51 2.32
CA LYS A 33 12.01 10.96 1.17
C LYS A 33 12.55 12.03 0.21
N GLY A 34 12.33 13.31 0.49
CA GLY A 34 12.90 14.45 -0.25
C GLY A 34 12.05 14.97 -1.41
N PHE A 35 11.22 14.13 -2.04
CA PHE A 35 10.22 14.55 -3.03
C PHE A 35 8.94 13.72 -2.86
N PRO A 36 7.75 14.36 -2.78
CA PRO A 36 6.52 13.62 -2.57
C PRO A 36 6.00 13.00 -3.87
N LEU A 37 6.61 11.89 -4.25
CA LEU A 37 6.17 11.04 -5.34
C LEU A 37 5.03 10.14 -4.81
N VAL A 38 3.79 10.51 -5.12
CA VAL A 38 2.60 9.82 -4.57
C VAL A 38 2.50 8.37 -5.06
N ASP A 39 2.99 8.09 -6.26
CA ASP A 39 3.10 6.74 -6.82
C ASP A 39 3.99 5.81 -5.99
N GLU A 40 4.97 6.32 -5.23
CA GLU A 40 5.76 5.50 -4.30
C GLU A 40 4.91 4.76 -3.27
N LEU A 41 3.77 5.33 -2.84
CA LEU A 41 2.84 4.65 -1.94
C LEU A 41 2.30 3.35 -2.57
N ALA A 42 2.00 3.38 -3.86
CA ALA A 42 1.51 2.21 -4.60
C ALA A 42 2.65 1.26 -4.96
N LEU A 43 3.81 1.77 -5.37
CA LEU A 43 4.97 0.96 -5.76
C LEU A 43 5.52 0.15 -4.58
N GLU A 44 5.66 0.76 -3.39
CA GLU A 44 6.10 0.05 -2.18
C GLU A 44 5.11 -1.03 -1.72
N PHE A 45 3.81 -0.82 -1.98
CA PHE A 45 2.80 -1.84 -1.72
C PHE A 45 2.90 -2.98 -2.75
N ASP A 46 2.93 -2.68 -4.04
CA ASP A 46 2.97 -3.65 -5.15
C ASP A 46 4.21 -4.56 -5.05
N ASP A 47 5.39 -4.01 -4.74
CA ASP A 47 6.61 -4.79 -4.55
C ASP A 47 6.47 -5.85 -3.45
N GLY A 48 5.82 -5.50 -2.33
CA GLY A 48 5.53 -6.46 -1.26
C GLY A 48 4.36 -7.39 -1.58
N PHE A 49 3.33 -6.90 -2.27
CA PHE A 49 2.14 -7.66 -2.64
C PHE A 49 2.50 -8.86 -3.54
N ARG A 50 3.43 -8.68 -4.48
CA ARG A 50 3.98 -9.76 -5.31
C ARG A 50 4.63 -10.90 -4.51
N LEU A 51 5.05 -10.63 -3.28
CA LEU A 51 5.68 -11.60 -2.37
C LEU A 51 4.69 -12.24 -1.39
N VAL A 52 3.44 -11.77 -1.32
CA VAL A 52 2.41 -12.27 -0.40
C VAL A 52 2.21 -13.79 -0.47
N PRO A 53 2.16 -14.44 -1.65
CA PRO A 53 2.07 -15.90 -1.71
C PRO A 53 3.20 -16.60 -0.94
N THR A 54 4.43 -16.09 -1.08
CA THR A 54 5.62 -16.59 -0.35
C THR A 54 5.50 -16.34 1.15
N PHE A 55 4.97 -15.18 1.56
CA PHE A 55 4.79 -14.86 2.98
C PHE A 55 3.75 -15.77 3.65
N VAL A 56 2.66 -16.11 2.94
CA VAL A 56 1.63 -17.05 3.42
C VAL A 56 2.16 -18.47 3.46
N GLU A 57 2.85 -18.95 2.41
CA GLU A 57 3.47 -20.28 2.38
C GLU A 57 4.43 -20.50 3.56
N ARG A 58 5.15 -19.44 3.95
CA ARG A 58 6.09 -19.45 5.08
C ARG A 58 5.44 -19.25 6.44
N GLY A 59 4.13 -19.02 6.50
CA GLY A 59 3.40 -18.77 7.73
C GLY A 59 3.71 -17.41 8.39
N TRP A 60 4.29 -16.47 7.65
CA TRP A 60 4.56 -15.11 8.15
C TRP A 60 3.32 -14.22 8.06
N LEU A 61 2.43 -14.48 7.12
CA LEU A 61 1.12 -13.84 7.02
C LEU A 61 0.02 -14.91 7.09
N ASN A 62 -1.08 -14.57 7.77
CA ASN A 62 -2.28 -15.39 7.76
C ASN A 62 -3.02 -15.19 6.43
N ALA A 63 -3.42 -16.28 5.75
CA ALA A 63 -4.19 -16.22 4.52
C ALA A 63 -5.51 -15.42 4.63
N ALA A 64 -6.03 -15.22 5.85
CA ALA A 64 -7.19 -14.38 6.12
C ALA A 64 -7.01 -12.91 5.67
N VAL A 65 -5.78 -12.41 5.56
CA VAL A 65 -5.50 -11.04 5.08
C VAL A 65 -5.64 -10.90 3.56
N LEU A 66 -5.59 -12.02 2.80
CA LEU A 66 -5.51 -11.99 1.34
C LEU A 66 -6.64 -11.18 0.68
N PRO A 67 -7.93 -11.35 1.05
CA PRO A 67 -9.00 -10.59 0.41
C PRO A 67 -8.82 -9.07 0.59
N ALA A 68 -8.39 -8.63 1.78
CA ALA A 68 -8.18 -7.21 2.07
C ALA A 68 -6.97 -6.64 1.31
N LEU A 69 -5.88 -7.41 1.18
CA LEU A 69 -4.73 -6.99 0.37
C LEU A 69 -5.07 -6.93 -1.13
N THR A 70 -5.85 -7.88 -1.64
CA THR A 70 -6.31 -7.87 -3.03
C THR A 70 -7.21 -6.67 -3.33
N GLU A 71 -8.04 -6.24 -2.38
CA GLU A 71 -8.87 -5.04 -2.56
C GLU A 71 -8.02 -3.77 -2.69
N ILE A 72 -6.96 -3.64 -1.89
CA ILE A 72 -6.00 -2.53 -2.03
C ILE A 72 -5.36 -2.54 -3.42
N ASP A 73 -4.86 -3.70 -3.86
CA ASP A 73 -4.25 -3.88 -5.18
C ASP A 73 -5.20 -3.48 -6.32
N GLN A 74 -6.46 -3.92 -6.24
CA GLN A 74 -7.49 -3.57 -7.23
C GLN A 74 -7.79 -2.07 -7.25
N ASN A 75 -7.92 -1.44 -6.09
CA ASN A 75 -8.14 0.00 -5.98
C ASN A 75 -6.98 0.78 -6.62
N LEU A 76 -5.73 0.46 -6.25
CA LEU A 76 -4.53 1.10 -6.82
C LEU A 76 -4.38 0.85 -8.32
N SER A 77 -4.65 -0.38 -8.77
CA SER A 77 -4.64 -0.74 -10.19
C SER A 77 -5.66 0.07 -10.98
N SER A 78 -6.87 0.28 -10.44
CA SER A 78 -7.92 1.07 -11.09
C SER A 78 -7.56 2.55 -11.26
N MET A 79 -6.66 3.08 -10.43
CA MET A 79 -6.16 4.46 -10.48
C MET A 79 -5.06 4.64 -11.54
N SER A 80 -4.63 3.58 -12.21
CA SER A 80 -3.58 3.63 -13.22
C SER A 80 -4.05 4.25 -14.55
N GLY A 81 -3.08 4.63 -15.39
CA GLY A 81 -3.33 5.11 -16.75
C GLY A 81 -3.41 6.64 -16.88
N GLN A 82 -3.15 7.13 -18.10
CA GLN A 82 -2.98 8.56 -18.36
C GLN A 82 -4.21 9.42 -17.99
N HIS A 83 -5.42 8.86 -18.12
CA HIS A 83 -6.66 9.55 -17.76
C HIS A 83 -6.78 9.82 -16.25
N ASN A 84 -6.07 9.05 -15.43
CA ASN A 84 -6.04 9.15 -13.98
C ASN A 84 -4.76 9.81 -13.45
N ALA A 85 -3.92 10.40 -14.31
CA ALA A 85 -2.65 11.00 -13.89
C ALA A 85 -2.79 11.98 -12.72
N GLY A 86 -3.91 12.72 -12.67
CA GLY A 86 -4.21 13.66 -11.58
C GLY A 86 -4.43 13.03 -10.20
N LEU A 87 -4.64 11.71 -10.12
CA LEU A 87 -4.74 10.98 -8.84
C LEU A 87 -3.38 10.80 -8.17
N TRP A 88 -2.29 10.96 -8.91
CA TRP A 88 -0.92 10.74 -8.44
C TRP A 88 -0.22 12.06 -8.08
N HIS A 89 -1.00 13.11 -7.80
CA HIS A 89 -0.53 14.37 -7.26
C HIS A 89 -0.81 14.48 -5.78
N VAL A 90 -0.01 15.26 -5.06
CA VAL A 90 -0.09 15.41 -3.60
C VAL A 90 -1.48 15.88 -3.15
N GLU A 91 -2.09 16.79 -3.92
CA GLU A 91 -3.42 17.34 -3.66
C GLU A 91 -4.52 16.27 -3.72
N ALA A 92 -4.30 15.20 -4.48
CA ALA A 92 -5.27 14.12 -4.62
C ALA A 92 -5.41 13.29 -3.33
N LEU A 93 -4.36 13.19 -2.52
CA LEU A 93 -4.36 12.41 -1.27
C LEU A 93 -5.47 12.87 -0.31
N ALA A 94 -5.73 14.18 -0.25
CA ALA A 94 -6.73 14.79 0.62
C ALA A 94 -8.10 14.98 -0.04
N GLY A 95 -8.16 15.07 -1.37
CA GLY A 95 -9.35 15.53 -2.09
C GLY A 95 -10.07 14.49 -2.94
N ARG A 96 -9.50 13.29 -3.11
CA ARG A 96 -10.01 12.27 -4.05
C ARG A 96 -10.51 11.04 -3.32
N THR A 97 -11.74 10.66 -3.63
CA THR A 97 -12.44 9.50 -3.04
C THR A 97 -11.71 8.19 -3.30
N GLU A 98 -10.94 8.10 -4.38
CA GLU A 98 -10.10 6.96 -4.73
C GLU A 98 -9.05 6.71 -3.63
N TRP A 99 -8.44 7.77 -3.08
CA TRP A 99 -7.51 7.65 -1.95
C TRP A 99 -8.22 7.37 -0.62
N ASP A 100 -9.46 7.84 -0.41
CA ASP A 100 -10.27 7.43 0.75
C ASP A 100 -10.54 5.92 0.74
N GLN A 101 -10.84 5.35 -0.43
CA GLN A 101 -11.08 3.92 -0.59
C GLN A 101 -9.81 3.11 -0.30
N VAL A 102 -8.67 3.52 -0.85
CA VAL A 102 -7.36 2.90 -0.55
C VAL A 102 -7.08 2.92 0.95
N ARG A 103 -7.29 4.07 1.63
CA ARG A 103 -7.11 4.20 3.09
C ARG A 103 -8.03 3.27 3.87
N ALA A 104 -9.30 3.15 3.48
CA ALA A 104 -10.27 2.28 4.14
C ALA A 104 -9.91 0.79 4.03
N SER A 105 -9.55 0.34 2.82
CA SER A 105 -9.12 -1.04 2.57
C SER A 105 -7.79 -1.34 3.28
N ALA A 106 -6.85 -0.38 3.29
CA ALA A 106 -5.59 -0.50 4.02
C ALA A 106 -5.77 -0.63 5.54
N ARG A 107 -6.69 0.12 6.15
CA ARG A 107 -7.03 -0.05 7.58
C ARG A 107 -7.59 -1.42 7.89
N THR A 108 -8.44 -1.94 7.00
CA THR A 108 -9.01 -3.28 7.12
C THR A 108 -7.92 -4.35 7.05
N ALA A 109 -7.01 -4.24 6.08
CA ALA A 109 -5.87 -5.15 5.97
C ALA A 109 -4.94 -5.06 7.20
N LEU A 110 -4.64 -3.85 7.66
CA LEU A 110 -3.76 -3.63 8.81
C LEU A 110 -4.32 -4.26 10.10
N ALA A 111 -5.64 -4.23 10.31
CA ALA A 111 -6.28 -4.88 11.45
C ALA A 111 -6.16 -6.42 11.44
N LEU A 112 -5.87 -7.01 10.28
CA LEU A 112 -5.64 -8.45 10.10
C LEU A 112 -4.15 -8.82 10.11
N LEU A 113 -3.25 -7.83 10.01
CA LEU A 113 -1.79 -7.97 10.04
C LEU A 113 -1.18 -7.77 11.44
N ALA A 114 -1.90 -7.09 12.33
CA ALA A 114 -1.52 -6.83 13.73
C ALA A 114 -1.85 -8.02 14.65
#